data_AF-A0A372DWE6-F1
#
_entry.id   AF-A0A372DWE6-F1
#
_cell.length_a   1.000
_cell.length_b   1.000
_cell.length_c   1.000
_cell.angle_alpha   90.00
_cell.angle_beta   90.00
_cell.angle_gamma   90.00
#
_symmetry.space_group_name_H-M   'P 1'
#
loop_
_entity.id
_entity.type
_entity.pdbx_description
1 polymer ?
#
loop_
_entity_poly.entity_id
_entity_poly.type
_entity_poly.pdbx_seq_one_letter_code
_entity_poly.pdbx_strand_id
1 'polypeptide(L)'
;MVLPGLSPLDSLPAKFVNPRLDSAVFSLAFDQVYGSAVQPLRLDVLPLQQPLDARTVYNSTTAVATGNPLVSNFTAVLNRDNIVQLPASNSPDVISVASPQRTIRIPLLKSSSAAPLVNSVFAAMTSNSAFNQSTLDGLWKGVLLRPSESHVGNVISIPRASTRTVNVVTFYFRTGTEGKKRTYSIYLANIVPLSGSFTDGRYFTQLTTDLAGSPLAGLTPQNSLPSSATNGLTYVQEGVGLSTRLEFEGLEALRDKPTLVINRAELLIPVRQLSNGLFPYPSSLYLYEVNQDNQILTRLNGASTVDRLVQQEEPVKLPNGSLILPSSTGVGYPASVSIPFGQNPTQFYSVGITQYLQALLQNRFNAGEVSPSGLLLSPALRNGEGLLLPQQSGAVANLNLNRAQLDANNIRLRVYYSKLQ
;
A
#
# COMPACT_ATOMS: atom_id res chain seq x y z
N MET A 1 -8.67 -18.31 5.49
CA MET A 1 -8.76 -18.31 6.95
C MET A 1 -7.49 -19.00 7.37
N VAL A 2 -6.46 -18.25 7.77
CA VAL A 2 -5.13 -18.82 7.99
C VAL A 2 -4.35 -18.04 9.06
N LEU A 3 -3.58 -18.83 9.81
CA LEU A 3 -2.84 -18.67 11.07
C LEU A 3 -2.29 -17.26 11.42
N PRO A 4 -2.68 -16.66 12.55
CA PRO A 4 -1.74 -15.83 13.31
C PRO A 4 -0.64 -16.77 13.79
N GLY A 5 0.61 -16.49 13.41
CA GLY A 5 1.74 -17.24 13.94
C GLY A 5 1.84 -17.01 15.43
N LEU A 6 1.36 -17.93 16.24
CA LEU A 6 1.46 -17.85 17.69
C LEU A 6 2.96 -17.76 18.05
N SER A 7 3.30 -17.01 19.10
CA SER A 7 4.62 -17.13 19.73
C SER A 7 4.95 -18.63 19.89
N PRO A 8 6.23 -19.08 19.79
CA PRO A 8 6.57 -20.49 20.02
C PRO A 8 5.77 -21.05 21.19
N LEU A 9 5.17 -22.23 20.98
CA LEU A 9 4.18 -22.87 21.88
C LEU A 9 4.61 -22.86 23.36
N ASP A 10 5.89 -22.69 23.65
CA ASP A 10 6.52 -22.60 24.97
C ASP A 10 6.11 -21.40 25.84
N SER A 11 5.33 -20.44 25.32
CA SER A 11 4.82 -19.30 26.11
C SER A 11 3.31 -19.29 26.33
N LEU A 12 2.58 -20.37 25.99
CA LEU A 12 1.12 -20.43 26.19
C LEU A 12 0.78 -20.47 27.69
N PRO A 13 -0.19 -19.65 28.18
CA PRO A 13 -0.61 -19.65 29.59
C PRO A 13 -0.93 -21.04 30.17
N ALA A 14 -1.58 -21.93 29.42
CA ALA A 14 -1.91 -23.31 29.84
C ALA A 14 -0.68 -24.17 30.22
N LYS A 15 0.54 -23.79 29.80
CA LYS A 15 1.78 -24.50 30.17
C LYS A 15 2.31 -24.11 31.55
N PHE A 16 1.71 -23.13 32.21
CA PHE A 16 2.19 -22.58 33.47
C PHE A 16 1.21 -22.79 34.61
N VAL A 17 1.74 -22.87 35.83
CA VAL A 17 0.94 -22.96 37.06
C VAL A 17 0.41 -21.57 37.43
N ASN A 18 -0.89 -21.45 37.70
CA ASN A 18 -1.57 -20.23 38.13
C ASN A 18 -1.24 -18.99 37.27
N PRO A 19 -1.46 -19.04 35.94
CA PRO A 19 -1.24 -17.89 35.09
C PRO A 19 -2.26 -16.78 35.43
N ARG A 20 -1.77 -15.58 35.69
CA ARG A 20 -2.58 -14.40 36.04
C ARG A 20 -2.31 -13.29 35.04
N LEU A 21 -3.35 -12.83 34.35
CA LEU A 21 -3.25 -11.75 33.38
C LEU A 21 -2.90 -10.43 34.08
N ASP A 22 -1.82 -9.78 33.64
CA ASP A 22 -1.42 -8.46 34.12
C ASP A 22 -1.95 -7.36 33.19
N SER A 23 -1.77 -7.53 31.88
CA SER A 23 -2.23 -6.56 30.88
C SER A 23 -2.34 -7.18 29.49
N ALA A 24 -3.17 -6.61 28.64
CA ALA A 24 -3.19 -6.88 27.20
C ALA A 24 -3.01 -5.57 26.44
N VAL A 25 -2.03 -5.50 25.56
CA VAL A 25 -1.69 -4.28 24.81
C VAL A 25 -1.72 -4.57 23.32
N PHE A 26 -2.54 -3.82 22.60
CA PHE A 26 -2.54 -3.81 21.14
C PHE A 26 -1.52 -2.78 20.65
N SER A 27 -0.44 -3.26 20.03
CA SER A 27 0.65 -2.44 19.50
C SER A 27 0.53 -2.32 17.98
N LEU A 28 0.36 -1.10 17.50
CA LEU A 28 0.23 -0.74 16.09
C LEU A 28 1.42 0.08 15.66
N ALA A 29 2.16 -0.37 14.65
CA ALA A 29 3.22 0.43 14.07
C ALA A 29 2.64 1.40 13.03
N PHE A 30 3.34 2.50 12.78
CA PHE A 30 3.03 3.38 11.66
C PHE A 30 4.31 3.86 11.00
N ASP A 31 4.36 3.93 9.68
CA ASP A 31 5.55 4.37 8.94
C ASP A 31 5.40 5.80 8.38
N GLN A 32 4.17 6.28 8.22
CA GLN A 32 3.87 7.65 7.80
C GLN A 32 2.73 8.28 8.58
N VAL A 33 2.76 9.62 8.64
CA VAL A 33 1.68 10.48 9.11
C VAL A 33 1.37 11.47 7.99
N TYR A 34 0.14 11.47 7.51
CA TYR A 34 -0.41 12.46 6.60
C TYR A 34 -1.14 13.52 7.42
N GLY A 35 -0.87 14.80 7.17
CA GLY A 35 -1.39 15.90 8.00
C GLY A 35 -0.48 16.24 9.19
N SER A 36 -1.07 16.50 10.36
CA SER A 36 -0.34 16.97 11.54
C SER A 36 0.11 15.81 12.46
N ALA A 37 1.42 15.66 12.63
CA ALA A 37 2.00 14.78 13.65
C ALA A 37 1.99 15.39 15.07
N VAL A 38 1.71 16.70 15.19
CA VAL A 38 1.60 17.41 16.47
C VAL A 38 0.23 17.18 17.10
N GLN A 39 -0.82 17.18 16.28
CA GLN A 39 -2.15 16.81 16.74
C GLN A 39 -2.16 15.32 17.10
N PRO A 40 -2.70 14.93 18.27
CA PRO A 40 -2.85 13.53 18.61
C PRO A 40 -3.77 12.82 17.61
N LEU A 41 -3.48 11.56 17.31
CA LEU A 41 -4.42 10.68 16.62
C LEU A 41 -5.58 10.33 17.56
N ARG A 42 -6.81 10.33 17.04
CA ARG A 42 -7.97 9.80 17.74
C ARG A 42 -8.60 8.66 16.95
N LEU A 43 -8.69 7.49 17.58
CA LEU A 43 -9.20 6.28 16.95
C LEU A 43 -10.17 5.51 17.84
N ASP A 44 -11.12 4.85 17.21
CA ASP A 44 -11.94 3.82 17.83
C ASP A 44 -11.43 2.43 17.39
N VAL A 45 -11.52 1.47 18.30
CA VAL A 45 -11.25 0.06 18.06
C VAL A 45 -12.55 -0.70 18.19
N LEU A 46 -13.02 -1.30 17.11
CA LEU A 46 -14.28 -2.05 17.08
C LEU A 46 -14.00 -3.54 16.78
N PRO A 47 -14.74 -4.48 17.39
CA PRO A 47 -14.64 -5.88 17.03
C PRO A 47 -15.45 -6.14 15.75
N LEU A 48 -14.94 -7.01 14.88
CA LEU A 48 -15.74 -7.50 13.76
C LEU A 48 -16.78 -8.51 14.25
N GLN A 49 -17.99 -8.46 13.69
CA GLN A 49 -19.02 -9.46 13.96
C GLN A 49 -18.84 -10.73 13.13
N GLN A 50 -18.11 -10.64 12.01
CA GLN A 50 -17.73 -11.75 11.14
C GLN A 50 -16.30 -11.56 10.65
N PRO A 51 -15.53 -12.66 10.47
CA PRO A 51 -14.22 -12.57 9.87
C PRO A 51 -14.32 -12.13 8.41
N LEU A 52 -13.25 -11.54 7.87
CA LEU A 52 -13.16 -11.21 6.46
C LEU A 52 -13.09 -12.49 5.62
N ASP A 53 -13.87 -12.54 4.54
CA ASP A 53 -13.97 -13.69 3.63
C ASP A 53 -12.86 -13.69 2.56
N ALA A 54 -12.47 -14.88 2.10
CA ALA A 54 -11.41 -15.08 1.12
C ALA A 54 -11.84 -14.70 -0.28
N ARG A 55 -13.13 -14.93 -0.54
CA ARG A 55 -13.73 -14.89 -1.87
C ARG A 55 -14.45 -13.58 -2.11
N THR A 56 -14.56 -12.76 -1.08
CA THR A 56 -15.18 -11.44 -1.14
C THR A 56 -14.12 -10.39 -1.47
N VAL A 57 -14.41 -9.57 -2.48
CA VAL A 57 -13.59 -8.40 -2.81
C VAL A 57 -14.00 -7.26 -1.89
N TYR A 58 -13.03 -6.76 -1.10
CA TYR A 58 -13.21 -5.61 -0.22
C TYR A 58 -12.64 -4.35 -0.86
N ASN A 59 -13.41 -3.25 -0.84
CA ASN A 59 -13.03 -1.96 -1.39
C ASN A 59 -13.55 -0.80 -0.51
N SER A 60 -13.35 0.44 -0.97
CA SER A 60 -13.73 1.67 -0.23
C SER A 60 -15.23 1.82 0.06
N THR A 61 -16.09 1.06 -0.61
CA THR A 61 -17.54 1.06 -0.40
C THR A 61 -18.02 -0.15 0.40
N THR A 62 -17.15 -1.11 0.70
CA THR A 62 -17.53 -2.32 1.43
C THR A 62 -17.79 -2.01 2.90
N ALA A 63 -19.02 -2.22 3.34
CA ALA A 63 -19.39 -2.17 4.75
C ALA A 63 -19.07 -3.51 5.43
N VAL A 64 -18.57 -3.45 6.67
CA VAL A 64 -18.35 -4.61 7.52
C VAL A 64 -19.12 -4.48 8.83
N ALA A 65 -19.78 -5.56 9.24
CA ALA A 65 -20.55 -5.59 10.47
C ALA A 65 -19.62 -5.53 11.68
N THR A 66 -19.86 -4.58 12.59
CA THR A 66 -19.05 -4.33 13.79
C THR A 66 -19.90 -4.42 15.04
N GLY A 67 -19.29 -4.84 16.16
CA GLY A 67 -19.91 -4.79 17.48
C GLY A 67 -19.70 -3.43 18.15
N ASN A 68 -20.11 -3.33 19.42
CA ASN A 68 -19.84 -2.15 20.24
C ASN A 68 -18.32 -1.89 20.33
N PRO A 69 -17.86 -0.62 20.33
CA PRO A 69 -16.44 -0.32 20.43
C PRO A 69 -15.76 -0.97 21.65
N LEU A 70 -14.64 -1.65 21.39
CA LEU A 70 -13.74 -2.14 22.43
C LEU A 70 -13.03 -0.98 23.12
N VAL A 71 -12.64 0.04 22.35
CA VAL A 71 -12.04 1.28 22.84
C VAL A 71 -12.60 2.42 22.00
N SER A 72 -13.04 3.50 22.65
CA SER A 72 -13.55 4.70 21.98
C SER A 72 -12.67 5.90 22.27
N ASN A 73 -12.52 6.81 21.29
CA ASN A 73 -11.78 8.06 21.41
C ASN A 73 -10.36 7.89 21.98
N PHE A 74 -9.68 6.81 21.59
CA PHE A 74 -8.33 6.55 22.04
C PHE A 74 -7.38 7.59 21.48
N THR A 75 -6.64 8.27 22.36
CA THR A 75 -5.71 9.33 21.98
C THR A 75 -4.28 8.80 21.93
N ALA A 76 -3.61 8.94 20.78
CA ALA A 76 -2.22 8.56 20.59
C ALA A 76 -1.35 9.74 20.15
N VAL A 77 -0.14 9.83 20.70
CA VAL A 77 0.84 10.85 20.29
C VAL A 77 1.68 10.30 19.15
N LEU A 78 1.87 11.07 18.08
CA LEU A 78 2.52 10.63 16.84
C LEU A 78 3.98 11.10 16.68
N ASN A 79 4.41 12.07 17.49
CA ASN A 79 5.71 12.74 17.40
C ASN A 79 6.62 12.48 18.62
N ARG A 80 6.52 11.29 19.24
CA ARG A 80 7.45 10.90 20.30
C ARG A 80 8.74 10.39 19.72
N ASP A 81 9.86 10.78 20.32
CA ASP A 81 11.18 10.22 20.06
C ASP A 81 11.68 9.49 21.30
N ASN A 82 12.32 8.34 21.08
CA ASN A 82 13.11 7.64 22.09
C ASN A 82 14.57 8.05 21.94
N ILE A 83 15.30 8.14 23.06
CA ILE A 83 16.75 8.30 23.00
C ILE A 83 17.37 6.91 22.90
N VAL A 84 18.09 6.64 21.81
CA VAL A 84 18.82 5.39 21.59
C VAL A 84 20.31 5.67 21.62
N GLN A 85 21.04 4.79 22.29
CA GLN A 85 22.48 4.83 22.36
C GLN A 85 23.06 3.99 21.21
N LEU A 86 23.78 4.66 20.31
CA LEU A 86 24.46 4.03 19.17
C LEU A 86 25.96 4.17 19.33
N PRO A 87 26.77 3.16 18.96
CA PRO A 87 28.21 3.31 18.93
C PRO A 87 28.61 4.39 17.93
N ALA A 88 29.55 5.25 18.31
CA ALA A 88 30.20 6.19 17.41
C ALA A 88 31.00 5.38 16.37
N SER A 89 30.90 5.77 15.10
CA SER A 89 31.60 5.07 14.01
C SER A 89 33.10 4.95 14.33
N ASN A 90 33.62 3.73 14.41
CA ASN A 90 35.02 3.39 14.70
C ASN A 90 35.54 3.83 16.09
N SER A 91 34.68 4.00 17.09
CA SER A 91 35.07 4.26 18.50
C SER A 91 34.24 3.39 19.46
N PRO A 92 34.78 3.00 20.64
CA PRO A 92 33.96 2.45 21.74
C PRO A 92 32.99 3.46 22.36
N ASP A 93 33.07 4.74 21.98
CA ASP A 93 32.17 5.78 22.48
C ASP A 93 30.73 5.56 22.01
N VAL A 94 29.78 6.02 22.82
CA VAL A 94 28.35 5.90 22.56
C VAL A 94 27.75 7.30 22.37
N ILE A 95 27.08 7.52 21.24
CA ILE A 95 26.30 8.73 20.99
C ILE A 95 24.81 8.46 21.25
N SER A 96 24.14 9.45 21.84
CA SER A 96 22.68 9.41 22.02
C SER A 96 22.01 10.03 20.81
N VAL A 97 21.19 9.24 20.12
CA VAL A 97 20.46 9.65 18.92
C VAL A 97 18.97 9.54 19.18
N ALA A 98 18.22 10.60 18.86
CA ALA A 98 16.77 10.56 18.88
C ALA A 98 16.27 9.62 17.76
N SER A 99 15.52 8.60 18.15
CA SER A 99 14.91 7.62 17.26
C SER A 99 13.38 7.72 17.39
N PRO A 100 12.65 8.05 16.31
CA PRO A 100 11.21 8.21 16.38
C PRO A 100 10.49 6.97 16.90
N GLN A 101 9.67 7.15 17.94
CA GLN A 101 8.80 6.11 18.48
C GLN A 101 7.55 5.96 17.60
N ARG A 102 7.67 5.10 16.60
CA ARG A 102 6.63 4.87 15.60
C ARG A 102 5.69 3.70 15.97
N THR A 103 5.17 3.72 17.21
CA THR A 103 4.27 2.66 17.70
C THR A 103 3.22 3.20 18.65
N ILE A 104 1.97 2.93 18.34
CA ILE A 104 0.80 3.22 19.15
C ILE A 104 0.51 1.99 20.04
N ARG A 105 0.32 2.20 21.34
CA ARG A 105 0.04 1.12 22.30
C ARG A 105 -1.30 1.35 22.98
N ILE A 106 -2.27 0.53 22.64
CA ILE A 106 -3.65 0.60 23.15
C ILE A 106 -3.81 -0.43 24.27
N PRO A 107 -3.92 -0.03 25.55
CA PRO A 107 -4.09 -0.96 26.66
C PRO A 107 -5.54 -1.48 26.71
N LEU A 108 -5.79 -2.63 26.09
CA LEU A 108 -7.14 -3.20 25.96
C LEU A 108 -7.75 -3.54 27.33
N LEU A 109 -6.98 -4.16 28.24
CA LEU A 109 -7.51 -4.55 29.56
C LEU A 109 -7.96 -3.36 30.43
N LYS A 110 -7.44 -2.16 30.17
CA LYS A 110 -7.85 -0.95 30.89
C LYS A 110 -9.20 -0.38 30.42
N SER A 111 -9.67 -0.79 29.25
CA SER A 111 -11.00 -0.41 28.76
C SER A 111 -12.04 -1.39 29.32
N SER A 112 -13.06 -0.87 29.99
CA SER A 112 -14.18 -1.67 30.51
C SER A 112 -14.91 -2.44 29.40
N SER A 113 -15.02 -1.87 28.21
CA SER A 113 -15.66 -2.51 27.05
C SER A 113 -14.80 -3.63 26.43
N ALA A 114 -13.47 -3.51 26.48
CA ALA A 114 -12.57 -4.52 25.92
C ALA A 114 -12.19 -5.62 26.92
N ALA A 115 -12.22 -5.34 28.22
CA ALA A 115 -11.82 -6.28 29.26
C ALA A 115 -12.54 -7.65 29.19
N PRO A 116 -13.86 -7.75 28.91
CA PRO A 116 -14.54 -9.04 28.77
C PRO A 116 -13.93 -9.92 27.67
N LEU A 117 -13.68 -9.34 26.48
CA LEU A 117 -13.06 -10.05 25.36
C LEU A 117 -11.63 -10.50 25.69
N VAL A 118 -10.84 -9.59 26.28
CA VAL A 118 -9.47 -9.90 26.67
C VAL A 118 -9.44 -11.05 27.69
N ASN A 119 -10.31 -11.00 28.70
CA ASN A 119 -10.41 -12.02 29.73
C ASN A 119 -10.88 -13.37 29.16
N SER A 120 -11.85 -13.38 28.23
CA SER A 120 -12.33 -14.62 27.61
C SER A 120 -11.25 -15.27 26.75
N VAL A 121 -10.49 -14.47 26.00
CA VAL A 121 -9.36 -14.96 25.21
C VAL A 121 -8.26 -15.52 26.12
N PHE A 122 -7.90 -14.81 27.19
CA PHE A 122 -6.88 -15.28 28.14
C PHE A 122 -7.33 -16.55 28.91
N ALA A 123 -8.62 -16.64 29.26
CA ALA A 123 -9.19 -17.83 29.88
C ALA A 123 -9.09 -19.04 28.94
N ALA A 124 -9.43 -18.88 27.67
CA ALA A 124 -9.29 -19.94 26.67
C ALA A 124 -7.83 -20.35 26.45
N MET A 125 -6.88 -19.40 26.46
CA MET A 125 -5.43 -19.70 26.42
C MET A 125 -4.93 -20.45 27.66
N THR A 126 -5.62 -20.30 28.78
CA THR A 126 -5.28 -20.93 30.07
C THR A 126 -5.88 -22.33 30.16
N SER A 127 -7.10 -22.53 29.66
CA SER A 127 -7.83 -23.80 29.76
C SER A 127 -7.52 -24.76 28.61
N ASN A 128 -6.98 -24.28 27.48
CA ASN A 128 -6.70 -25.10 26.30
C ASN A 128 -5.20 -25.12 25.98
N SER A 129 -4.53 -26.24 26.25
CA SER A 129 -3.12 -26.46 25.90
C SER A 129 -2.86 -26.54 24.40
N ALA A 130 -3.91 -26.71 23.60
CA ALA A 130 -3.92 -26.69 22.14
C ALA A 130 -4.64 -25.44 21.59
N PHE A 131 -4.57 -24.31 22.31
CA PHE A 131 -5.12 -23.03 21.84
C PHE A 131 -4.66 -22.75 20.40
N ASN A 132 -5.63 -22.56 19.52
CA ASN A 132 -5.42 -22.50 18.08
C ASN A 132 -6.32 -21.42 17.45
N GLN A 133 -6.18 -21.26 16.13
CA GLN A 133 -6.91 -20.23 15.41
C GLN A 133 -8.43 -20.42 15.46
N SER A 134 -8.93 -21.65 15.39
CA SER A 134 -10.37 -21.91 15.48
C SER A 134 -10.95 -21.48 16.84
N THR A 135 -10.19 -21.67 17.91
CA THR A 135 -10.59 -21.22 19.26
C THR A 135 -10.61 -19.69 19.32
N LEU A 136 -9.60 -19.04 18.73
CA LEU A 136 -9.53 -17.58 18.66
C LEU A 136 -10.69 -17.01 17.84
N ASP A 137 -10.97 -17.55 16.65
CA ASP A 137 -12.04 -17.07 15.75
C ASP A 137 -13.42 -17.17 16.39
N GLY A 138 -13.65 -18.17 17.25
CA GLY A 138 -14.88 -18.30 18.02
C GLY A 138 -15.07 -17.20 19.06
N LEU A 139 -13.98 -16.58 19.54
CA LEU A 139 -13.98 -15.54 20.56
C LEU A 139 -13.80 -14.13 19.98
N TRP A 140 -12.96 -14.00 18.96
CA TRP A 140 -12.52 -12.75 18.39
C TRP A 140 -12.31 -12.88 16.87
N LYS A 141 -13.24 -12.31 16.11
CA LYS A 141 -13.32 -12.47 14.65
C LYS A 141 -12.49 -11.44 13.87
N GLY A 142 -11.80 -10.55 14.56
CA GLY A 142 -10.99 -9.48 13.99
C GLY A 142 -11.31 -8.11 14.57
N VAL A 143 -10.65 -7.09 14.03
CA VAL A 143 -10.69 -5.73 14.52
C VAL A 143 -10.84 -4.74 13.36
N LEU A 144 -11.62 -3.69 13.59
CA LEU A 144 -11.70 -2.52 12.75
C LEU A 144 -11.12 -1.32 13.51
N LEU A 145 -10.25 -0.58 12.83
CA LEU A 145 -9.73 0.70 13.28
C LEU A 145 -10.40 1.78 12.44
N ARG A 146 -10.96 2.80 13.09
CA ARG A 146 -11.49 3.98 12.40
C ARG A 146 -11.11 5.26 13.15
N PRO A 147 -11.08 6.42 12.47
CA PRO A 147 -11.06 7.70 13.14
C PRO A 147 -12.24 7.81 14.11
N SER A 148 -11.99 8.35 15.30
CA SER A 148 -13.10 8.70 16.20
C SER A 148 -13.96 9.80 15.57
N GLU A 149 -15.22 9.87 15.99
CA GLU A 149 -16.16 10.86 15.47
C GLU A 149 -15.60 12.29 15.58
N SER A 150 -15.79 13.07 14.51
CA SER A 150 -15.28 14.44 14.37
C SER A 150 -13.75 14.60 14.42
N HIS A 151 -12.97 13.50 14.41
CA HIS A 151 -11.50 13.61 14.32
C HIS A 151 -11.09 14.11 12.94
N VAL A 152 -10.29 15.17 12.93
CA VAL A 152 -9.70 15.76 11.73
C VAL A 152 -8.22 16.03 11.96
N GLY A 153 -7.45 16.09 10.89
CA GLY A 153 -6.10 16.64 10.91
C GLY A 153 -4.96 15.64 10.75
N ASN A 154 -5.19 14.33 10.93
CA ASN A 154 -4.18 13.34 10.58
C ASN A 154 -4.73 11.98 10.16
N VAL A 155 -3.96 11.29 9.32
CA VAL A 155 -4.11 9.88 8.94
C VAL A 155 -2.76 9.21 9.10
N ILE A 156 -2.73 7.97 9.56
CA ILE A 156 -1.49 7.19 9.68
C ILE A 156 -1.47 6.04 8.67
N SER A 157 -0.29 5.75 8.14
CA SER A 157 -0.05 4.52 7.38
C SER A 157 0.40 3.42 8.34
N ILE A 158 -0.32 2.30 8.35
CA ILE A 158 0.01 1.13 9.16
C ILE A 158 0.70 0.11 8.23
N PRO A 159 2.01 -0.13 8.38
CA PRO A 159 2.74 -1.02 7.50
C PRO A 159 2.28 -2.47 7.67
N ARG A 160 2.32 -3.23 6.58
CA ARG A 160 1.96 -4.65 6.53
C ARG A 160 3.17 -5.58 6.72
N ALA A 161 4.33 -5.02 7.06
CA ALA A 161 5.60 -5.73 7.10
C ALA A 161 5.59 -6.91 8.08
N SER A 162 6.28 -7.98 7.70
CA SER A 162 6.35 -9.24 8.43
C SER A 162 7.39 -9.21 9.55
N THR A 163 7.18 -8.38 10.57
CA THR A 163 8.07 -8.34 11.74
C THR A 163 7.33 -8.77 13.00
N ARG A 164 8.02 -9.47 13.91
CA ARG A 164 7.44 -10.04 15.16
C ARG A 164 7.10 -8.98 16.21
N THR A 165 7.05 -7.71 15.86
CA THR A 165 6.85 -6.60 16.81
C THR A 165 5.81 -5.59 16.34
N VAL A 166 5.25 -5.76 15.14
CA VAL A 166 4.28 -4.82 14.56
C VAL A 166 2.90 -5.46 14.49
N ASN A 167 1.87 -4.64 14.72
CA ASN A 167 0.45 -5.03 14.63
C ASN A 167 0.13 -6.29 15.44
N VAL A 168 0.47 -6.25 16.73
CA VAL A 168 0.45 -7.39 17.63
C VAL A 168 -0.33 -7.07 18.90
N VAL A 169 -1.10 -8.04 19.38
CA VAL A 169 -1.75 -8.00 20.69
C VAL A 169 -0.95 -8.86 21.64
N THR A 170 -0.31 -8.24 22.61
CA THR A 170 0.54 -8.92 23.60
C THR A 170 -0.18 -9.01 24.94
N PHE A 171 -0.39 -10.24 25.40
CA PHE A 171 -0.87 -10.58 26.73
C PHE A 171 0.34 -10.73 27.65
N TYR A 172 0.50 -9.83 28.60
CA TYR A 172 1.48 -9.92 29.68
C TYR A 172 0.81 -10.60 30.86
N PHE A 173 1.44 -11.64 31.40
CA PHE A 173 0.90 -12.41 32.52
C PHE A 173 2.01 -12.87 33.46
N ARG A 174 1.64 -13.20 34.69
CA ARG A 174 2.55 -13.77 35.69
C ARG A 174 2.24 -15.23 35.93
N THR A 175 3.27 -15.99 36.26
CA THR A 175 3.16 -17.43 36.50
C THR A 175 3.76 -17.82 37.85
N GLY A 176 3.17 -18.83 38.49
CA GLY A 176 3.63 -19.37 39.76
C GLY A 176 3.48 -18.41 40.95
N THR A 177 4.06 -18.83 42.08
CA THR A 177 4.10 -18.05 43.33
C THR A 177 5.11 -16.90 43.27
N GLU A 178 6.23 -17.10 42.57
CA GLU A 178 7.29 -16.09 42.37
C GLU A 178 6.89 -14.95 41.42
N GLY A 179 5.77 -15.08 40.69
CA GLY A 179 5.25 -14.02 39.84
C GLY A 179 6.11 -13.70 38.59
N LYS A 180 6.80 -14.71 38.02
CA LYS A 180 7.63 -14.53 36.82
C LYS A 180 6.79 -13.99 35.66
N LYS A 181 7.25 -12.90 35.03
CA LYS A 181 6.58 -12.27 33.90
C LYS A 181 6.77 -13.08 32.63
N ARG A 182 5.68 -13.27 31.89
CA ARG A 182 5.62 -13.97 30.60
C ARG A 182 4.76 -13.18 29.62
N THR A 183 4.91 -13.48 28.34
CA THR A 183 4.14 -12.84 27.27
C THR A 183 3.64 -13.87 26.27
N TYR A 184 2.41 -13.67 25.83
CA TYR A 184 1.86 -14.38 24.67
C TYR A 184 1.36 -13.37 23.65
N SER A 185 1.68 -13.58 22.38
CA SER A 185 1.38 -12.61 21.31
C SER A 185 0.46 -13.22 20.26
N ILE A 186 -0.59 -12.48 19.91
CA ILE A 186 -1.43 -12.70 18.73
C ILE A 186 -1.04 -11.65 17.69
N TYR A 187 -0.65 -12.09 16.50
CA TYR A 187 -0.22 -11.19 15.43
C TYR A 187 -1.34 -11.01 14.42
N LEU A 188 -1.54 -9.77 13.98
CA LEU A 188 -2.55 -9.40 13.00
C LEU A 188 -1.95 -9.15 11.60
N ALA A 189 -0.66 -9.45 11.42
CA ALA A 189 0.09 -9.27 10.18
C ALA A 189 0.66 -10.60 9.67
N ASN A 190 1.07 -10.61 8.40
CA ASN A 190 1.76 -11.75 7.78
C ASN A 190 3.05 -12.03 8.55
N ILE A 191 3.15 -13.15 9.27
CA ILE A 191 4.43 -13.59 9.82
C ILE A 191 5.05 -14.54 8.82
N VAL A 192 6.30 -14.30 8.43
CA VAL A 192 7.05 -15.30 7.66
C VAL A 192 7.23 -16.54 8.56
N PRO A 193 6.65 -17.69 8.20
CA PRO A 193 6.82 -18.90 8.99
C PRO A 193 8.28 -19.37 8.91
N LEU A 194 8.80 -19.93 10.01
CA LEU A 194 10.16 -20.51 10.04
C LEU A 194 10.28 -21.77 9.15
N SER A 195 9.14 -22.40 8.82
CA SER A 195 9.01 -23.46 7.81
C SER A 195 7.52 -23.62 7.40
N GLY A 196 7.25 -23.60 6.09
CA GLY A 196 5.94 -23.93 5.50
C GLY A 196 4.86 -22.83 5.50
N SER A 197 4.08 -22.79 4.41
CA SER A 197 2.86 -22.02 4.05
C SER A 197 2.59 -20.67 4.74
N PHE A 198 2.56 -19.60 3.94
CA PHE A 198 2.15 -18.25 4.31
C PHE A 198 0.71 -18.22 4.82
N THR A 199 0.51 -17.52 5.92
CA THR A 199 -0.80 -17.36 6.52
C THR A 199 -1.10 -15.89 6.65
N ASP A 200 -1.48 -15.33 5.51
CA ASP A 200 -1.63 -13.89 5.41
C ASP A 200 -2.84 -13.40 6.22
N GLY A 201 -2.58 -12.43 7.09
CA GLY A 201 -3.63 -11.71 7.79
C GLY A 201 -4.52 -10.99 6.77
N ARG A 202 -5.84 -11.15 6.88
CA ARG A 202 -6.77 -10.46 6.00
C ARG A 202 -6.99 -9.05 6.49
N TYR A 203 -6.80 -8.09 5.61
CA TYR A 203 -7.05 -6.69 5.88
C TYR A 203 -7.59 -6.04 4.62
N PHE A 204 -8.32 -4.96 4.80
CA PHE A 204 -8.60 -4.00 3.76
C PHE A 204 -8.65 -2.61 4.41
N THR A 205 -8.39 -1.58 3.61
CA THR A 205 -8.45 -0.19 4.08
C THR A 205 -9.59 0.48 3.36
N GLN A 206 -10.45 1.16 4.11
CA GLN A 206 -11.50 2.01 3.56
C GLN A 206 -11.02 3.45 3.55
N LEU A 207 -10.68 3.97 2.38
CA LEU A 207 -10.36 5.38 2.16
C LEU A 207 -11.45 6.00 1.30
N THR A 208 -11.93 7.17 1.73
CA THR A 208 -12.91 7.96 1.00
C THR A 208 -12.40 9.38 0.89
N THR A 209 -12.83 10.05 -0.18
CA THR A 209 -12.50 11.45 -0.46
C THR A 209 -13.80 12.18 -0.74
N ASP A 210 -13.94 13.36 -0.15
CA ASP A 210 -14.95 14.31 -0.55
C ASP A 210 -14.32 15.35 -1.51
N LEU A 211 -14.82 15.38 -2.74
CA LEU A 211 -14.38 16.33 -3.77
C LEU A 211 -15.37 17.49 -3.95
N ALA A 212 -16.46 17.52 -3.18
CA ALA A 212 -17.46 18.57 -3.25
C ALA A 212 -16.84 19.95 -2.98
N GLY A 213 -17.29 20.96 -3.72
CA GLY A 213 -16.76 22.33 -3.61
C GLY A 213 -15.33 22.51 -4.14
N SER A 214 -14.70 21.48 -4.72
CA SER A 214 -13.40 21.56 -5.37
C SER A 214 -13.53 21.59 -6.91
N PRO A 215 -12.48 21.98 -7.65
CA PRO A 215 -12.44 21.81 -9.11
C PRO A 215 -12.63 20.36 -9.58
N LEU A 216 -12.47 19.37 -8.70
CA LEU A 216 -12.65 17.95 -8.98
C LEU A 216 -14.07 17.45 -8.69
N ALA A 217 -15.02 18.30 -8.31
CA ALA A 217 -16.38 17.89 -7.93
C ALA A 217 -17.13 17.12 -9.03
N GLY A 218 -16.79 17.34 -10.31
CA GLY A 218 -17.36 16.62 -11.45
C GLY A 218 -16.72 15.25 -11.74
N LEU A 219 -15.67 14.88 -11.03
CA LEU A 219 -14.97 13.60 -11.24
C LEU A 219 -15.78 12.45 -10.64
N THR A 220 -16.13 11.46 -11.45
CA THR A 220 -16.78 10.22 -10.99
C THR A 220 -16.00 8.99 -11.48
N PRO A 221 -16.22 7.79 -10.92
CA PRO A 221 -15.60 6.59 -11.45
C PRO A 221 -15.85 6.47 -12.96
N GLN A 222 -14.78 6.20 -13.72
CA GLN A 222 -14.79 6.07 -15.18
C GLN A 222 -15.19 7.32 -15.99
N ASN A 223 -15.49 8.45 -15.34
CA ASN A 223 -15.75 9.72 -16.03
C ASN A 223 -14.64 10.71 -15.71
N SER A 224 -13.74 10.92 -16.67
CA SER A 224 -12.62 11.84 -16.53
C SER A 224 -13.07 13.30 -16.62
N LEU A 225 -12.39 14.17 -15.87
CA LEU A 225 -12.55 15.62 -15.99
C LEU A 225 -11.39 16.18 -16.85
N PRO A 226 -11.64 17.02 -17.87
CA PRO A 226 -10.57 17.61 -18.66
C PRO A 226 -9.77 18.61 -17.82
N SER A 227 -8.47 18.73 -18.11
CA SER A 227 -7.58 19.65 -17.38
C SER A 227 -7.99 21.12 -17.49
N SER A 228 -8.73 21.50 -18.54
CA SER A 228 -9.30 22.84 -18.69
C SER A 228 -10.29 23.19 -17.58
N ALA A 229 -11.03 22.21 -17.03
CA ALA A 229 -11.95 22.42 -15.92
C ALA A 229 -11.23 22.59 -14.56
N THR A 230 -9.93 22.28 -14.51
CA THR A 230 -9.07 22.37 -13.33
C THR A 230 -7.92 23.36 -13.54
N ASN A 231 -8.08 24.34 -14.43
CA ASN A 231 -7.07 25.38 -14.73
C ASN A 231 -5.70 24.82 -15.18
N GLY A 232 -5.71 23.78 -16.01
CA GLY A 232 -4.51 23.14 -16.54
C GLY A 232 -3.82 22.20 -15.55
N LEU A 233 -4.51 21.77 -14.49
CA LEU A 233 -3.95 20.92 -13.45
C LEU A 233 -4.54 19.52 -13.50
N THR A 234 -3.73 18.51 -13.22
CA THR A 234 -4.23 17.14 -13.02
C THR A 234 -3.58 16.52 -11.79
N TYR A 235 -4.09 15.38 -11.35
CA TYR A 235 -3.74 14.81 -10.06
C TYR A 235 -3.56 13.30 -10.15
N VAL A 236 -2.63 12.80 -9.35
CA VAL A 236 -2.47 11.38 -9.06
C VAL A 236 -2.39 11.23 -7.54
N GLN A 237 -3.15 10.30 -6.98
CA GLN A 237 -3.11 10.01 -5.55
C GLN A 237 -3.39 8.54 -5.27
N GLU A 238 -2.50 7.92 -4.50
CA GLU A 238 -2.67 6.56 -4.04
C GLU A 238 -3.76 6.46 -2.96
N GLY A 239 -4.31 5.26 -2.73
CA GLY A 239 -5.31 5.03 -1.68
C GLY A 239 -6.74 5.41 -2.07
N VAL A 240 -6.91 6.48 -2.84
CA VAL A 240 -8.23 7.04 -3.19
C VAL A 240 -8.60 6.84 -4.67
N GLY A 241 -7.70 6.25 -5.46
CA GLY A 241 -7.95 5.91 -6.86
C GLY A 241 -7.92 7.10 -7.83
N LEU A 242 -7.36 8.25 -7.42
CA LEU A 242 -7.22 9.41 -8.28
C LEU A 242 -6.06 9.20 -9.25
N SER A 243 -6.35 9.29 -10.55
CA SER A 243 -5.39 9.03 -11.62
C SER A 243 -5.57 10.03 -12.76
N THR A 244 -4.53 10.21 -13.57
CA THR A 244 -4.54 11.13 -14.71
C THR A 244 -4.66 10.33 -16.00
N ARG A 245 -5.66 10.63 -16.83
CA ARG A 245 -5.74 10.11 -18.21
C ARG A 245 -4.84 10.95 -19.12
N LEU A 246 -4.08 10.27 -19.97
CA LEU A 246 -3.22 10.83 -20.99
C LEU A 246 -3.69 10.33 -22.34
N GLU A 247 -3.86 11.24 -23.28
CA GLU A 247 -4.18 10.93 -24.68
C GLU A 247 -3.06 11.46 -25.55
N PHE A 248 -2.73 10.72 -26.60
CA PHE A 248 -1.74 11.17 -27.55
C PHE A 248 -2.43 11.92 -28.68
N GLU A 249 -2.08 13.19 -28.86
CA GLU A 249 -2.55 14.00 -29.98
C GLU A 249 -1.49 14.05 -31.08
N GLY A 250 -1.92 13.95 -32.35
CA GLY A 250 -1.07 14.16 -33.51
C GLY A 250 -0.11 13.03 -33.87
N LEU A 251 -0.32 11.82 -33.32
CA LEU A 251 0.48 10.63 -33.67
C LEU A 251 0.26 10.18 -35.12
N GLU A 252 -0.87 10.53 -35.71
CA GLU A 252 -1.20 10.22 -37.11
C GLU A 252 -0.13 10.77 -38.05
N ALA A 253 0.37 11.98 -37.78
CA ALA A 253 1.42 12.61 -38.56
C ALA A 253 2.77 11.84 -38.56
N LEU A 254 3.00 11.00 -37.54
CA LEU A 254 4.15 10.09 -37.49
C LEU A 254 3.85 8.78 -38.24
N ARG A 255 2.62 8.25 -38.12
CA ARG A 255 2.18 7.04 -38.81
C ARG A 255 2.21 7.20 -40.33
N ASP A 256 1.87 8.38 -40.82
CA ASP A 256 1.78 8.67 -42.26
C ASP A 256 3.15 8.90 -42.93
N LYS A 257 4.26 8.76 -42.17
CA LYS A 257 5.63 8.94 -42.66
C LYS A 257 6.45 7.65 -42.50
N PRO A 258 6.33 6.67 -43.42
CA PRO A 258 6.96 5.35 -43.29
C PRO A 258 8.50 5.37 -43.30
N THR A 259 9.11 6.47 -43.72
CA THR A 259 10.57 6.66 -43.71
C THR A 259 11.10 7.14 -42.36
N LEU A 260 10.24 7.43 -41.38
CA LEU A 260 10.66 7.83 -40.05
C LEU A 260 10.84 6.61 -39.14
N VAL A 261 12.03 6.47 -38.58
CA VAL A 261 12.35 5.47 -37.56
C VAL A 261 12.48 6.18 -36.22
N ILE A 262 11.65 5.83 -35.26
CA ILE A 262 11.73 6.36 -33.90
C ILE A 262 12.92 5.71 -33.20
N ASN A 263 13.90 6.51 -32.79
CA ASN A 263 15.08 6.04 -32.05
C ASN A 263 14.86 6.05 -30.54
N ARG A 264 14.11 7.05 -30.04
CA ARG A 264 13.80 7.22 -28.62
C ARG A 264 12.50 8.00 -28.47
N ALA A 265 11.65 7.59 -27.54
CA ALA A 265 10.52 8.39 -27.09
C ALA A 265 10.52 8.48 -25.56
N GLU A 266 10.35 9.69 -25.03
CA GLU A 266 10.30 9.95 -23.60
C GLU A 266 9.08 10.80 -23.26
N LEU A 267 8.28 10.31 -22.33
CA LEU A 267 7.17 11.07 -21.76
C LEU A 267 7.68 11.86 -20.55
N LEU A 268 7.42 13.16 -20.55
CA LEU A 268 7.77 14.08 -19.47
C LEU A 268 6.49 14.63 -18.84
N ILE A 269 6.38 14.50 -17.53
CA ILE A 269 5.18 14.83 -16.76
C ILE A 269 5.59 15.82 -15.67
N PRO A 270 5.45 17.14 -15.91
CA PRO A 270 5.88 18.14 -14.95
C PRO A 270 5.01 18.13 -13.69
N VAL A 271 5.68 18.27 -12.55
CA VAL A 271 5.05 18.36 -11.24
C VAL A 271 4.86 19.82 -10.88
N ARG A 272 3.68 20.19 -10.41
CA ARG A 272 3.46 21.51 -9.84
C ARG A 272 4.24 21.59 -8.53
N GLN A 273 5.34 22.32 -8.52
CA GLN A 273 6.16 22.48 -7.32
C GLN A 273 5.36 23.10 -6.17
N LEU A 274 5.76 22.76 -4.94
CA LEU A 274 5.17 23.29 -3.70
C LEU A 274 3.65 23.06 -3.55
N SER A 275 3.08 22.12 -4.30
CA SER A 275 1.65 21.78 -4.27
C SER A 275 1.28 20.66 -3.29
N ASN A 276 2.26 19.91 -2.79
CA ASN A 276 2.05 18.72 -1.96
C ASN A 276 2.62 18.88 -0.55
N GLY A 277 2.34 20.01 0.11
CA GLY A 277 2.85 20.28 1.47
C GLY A 277 2.43 19.25 2.54
N LEU A 278 1.35 18.50 2.31
CA LEU A 278 0.82 17.50 3.26
C LEU A 278 1.08 16.04 2.86
N PHE A 279 1.49 15.80 1.61
CA PHE A 279 1.59 14.46 1.04
C PHE A 279 2.94 14.32 0.34
N PRO A 280 3.72 13.26 0.59
CA PRO A 280 4.90 12.99 -0.21
C PRO A 280 4.53 12.77 -1.68
N TYR A 281 5.44 13.10 -2.57
CA TYR A 281 5.34 12.71 -3.98
C TYR A 281 5.43 11.19 -4.11
N PRO A 282 4.59 10.54 -4.96
CA PRO A 282 4.78 9.14 -5.31
C PRO A 282 6.19 8.91 -5.86
N SER A 283 6.87 7.87 -5.39
CA SER A 283 8.22 7.53 -5.86
C SER A 283 8.20 6.98 -7.30
N SER A 284 7.08 6.38 -7.68
CA SER A 284 6.84 5.77 -8.99
C SER A 284 5.38 5.96 -9.38
N LEU A 285 5.13 6.11 -10.67
CA LEU A 285 3.82 6.00 -11.29
C LEU A 285 3.89 4.96 -12.42
N TYR A 286 2.74 4.52 -12.91
CA TYR A 286 2.61 3.48 -13.92
C TYR A 286 1.58 3.89 -14.97
N LEU A 287 1.79 3.44 -16.20
CA LEU A 287 0.92 3.74 -17.34
C LEU A 287 0.09 2.50 -17.69
N TYR A 288 -1.19 2.54 -17.37
CA TYR A 288 -2.18 1.54 -17.77
C TYR A 288 -2.76 1.86 -19.13
N GLU A 289 -2.97 0.84 -19.96
CA GLU A 289 -3.70 1.01 -21.22
C GLU A 289 -5.21 1.03 -20.94
N VAL A 290 -5.93 1.99 -21.51
CA VAL A 290 -7.38 2.16 -21.29
C VAL A 290 -8.20 2.31 -22.58
N ASN A 291 -9.45 1.86 -22.53
CA ASN A 291 -10.44 2.14 -23.58
C ASN A 291 -11.10 3.52 -23.41
N GLN A 292 -12.01 3.85 -24.33
CA GLN A 292 -12.70 5.15 -24.36
C GLN A 292 -13.55 5.37 -23.09
N ASP A 293 -14.04 4.28 -22.48
CA ASP A 293 -14.83 4.30 -21.25
C ASP A 293 -13.98 4.29 -19.97
N ASN A 294 -12.69 4.64 -20.06
CA ASN A 294 -11.74 4.64 -18.93
C ASN A 294 -11.59 3.29 -18.22
N GLN A 295 -11.85 2.20 -18.91
CA GLN A 295 -11.63 0.85 -18.39
C GLN A 295 -10.23 0.39 -18.76
N ILE A 296 -9.52 -0.16 -17.77
CA ILE A 296 -8.20 -0.77 -17.97
C ILE A 296 -8.38 -1.96 -18.91
N LEU A 297 -7.61 -1.96 -19.99
CA LEU A 297 -7.55 -3.08 -20.91
C LEU A 297 -6.79 -4.24 -20.26
N THR A 298 -7.19 -5.46 -20.60
CA THR A 298 -6.56 -6.68 -20.10
C THR A 298 -6.07 -7.53 -21.26
N ARG A 299 -5.17 -8.47 -20.98
CA ARG A 299 -4.71 -9.50 -21.91
C ARG A 299 -4.55 -10.85 -21.21
N LEU A 300 -4.56 -11.91 -22.00
CA LEU A 300 -4.29 -13.27 -21.52
C LEU A 300 -2.78 -13.51 -21.45
N ASN A 301 -2.33 -14.03 -20.32
CA ASN A 301 -0.98 -14.54 -20.12
C ASN A 301 -1.07 -15.99 -19.62
N GLY A 302 -0.89 -16.95 -20.53
CA GLY A 302 -1.22 -18.35 -20.27
C GLY A 302 -2.70 -18.50 -19.91
N ALA A 303 -3.00 -19.00 -18.71
CA ALA A 303 -4.36 -19.17 -18.21
C ALA A 303 -4.87 -17.97 -17.37
N SER A 304 -4.07 -16.92 -17.18
CA SER A 304 -4.40 -15.78 -16.33
C SER A 304 -4.77 -14.55 -17.16
N THR A 305 -5.70 -13.74 -16.68
CA THR A 305 -5.99 -12.41 -17.24
C THR A 305 -5.22 -11.36 -16.46
N VAL A 306 -4.45 -10.54 -17.14
CA VAL A 306 -3.60 -9.51 -16.52
C VAL A 306 -3.90 -8.14 -17.10
N ASP A 307 -3.71 -7.09 -16.30
CA ASP A 307 -3.86 -5.71 -16.76
C ASP A 307 -2.79 -5.37 -17.81
N ARG A 308 -3.14 -4.57 -18.80
CA ARG A 308 -2.21 -4.06 -19.81
C ARG A 308 -1.54 -2.79 -19.31
N LEU A 309 -0.22 -2.82 -19.23
CA LEU A 309 0.62 -1.69 -18.87
C LEU A 309 1.70 -1.47 -19.91
N VAL A 310 2.18 -0.24 -20.02
CA VAL A 310 3.44 0.06 -20.72
C VAL A 310 4.58 -0.69 -20.03
N GLN A 311 5.33 -1.48 -20.79
CA GLN A 311 6.48 -2.26 -20.28
C GLN A 311 7.77 -1.45 -20.37
N GLN A 312 8.73 -1.72 -19.49
CA GLN A 312 10.05 -1.08 -19.50
C GLN A 312 10.88 -1.53 -20.70
N GLU A 313 11.75 -0.65 -21.19
CA GLU A 313 12.49 -0.88 -22.44
C GLU A 313 13.87 -1.49 -22.21
N GLU A 314 14.37 -1.40 -20.98
CA GLU A 314 15.72 -1.79 -20.60
C GLU A 314 15.81 -3.29 -20.26
N PRO A 315 16.95 -3.95 -20.55
CA PRO A 315 17.19 -5.32 -20.13
C PRO A 315 17.06 -5.51 -18.62
N VAL A 316 16.36 -6.56 -18.20
CA VAL A 316 16.14 -6.90 -16.80
C VAL A 316 17.07 -8.03 -16.40
N LYS A 317 17.83 -7.82 -15.32
CA LYS A 317 18.62 -8.88 -14.72
C LYS A 317 17.76 -9.69 -13.75
N LEU A 318 17.58 -10.97 -14.06
CA LEU A 318 16.87 -11.93 -13.22
C LEU A 318 17.74 -12.36 -12.03
N PRO A 319 17.16 -12.92 -10.96
CA PRO A 319 17.90 -13.40 -9.79
C PRO A 319 18.98 -14.44 -10.09
N ASN A 320 18.79 -15.24 -11.15
CA ASN A 320 19.76 -16.21 -11.64
C ASN A 320 20.90 -15.59 -12.48
N GLY A 321 20.92 -14.26 -12.63
CA GLY A 321 21.92 -13.52 -13.38
C GLY A 321 21.63 -13.37 -14.88
N SER A 322 20.61 -14.04 -15.44
CA SER A 322 20.23 -13.91 -16.85
C SER A 322 19.65 -12.54 -17.16
N LEU A 323 19.86 -12.06 -18.39
CA LEU A 323 19.23 -10.85 -18.92
C LEU A 323 18.04 -11.25 -19.80
N ILE A 324 16.94 -10.53 -19.65
CA ILE A 324 15.78 -10.61 -20.53
C ILE A 324 15.46 -9.21 -21.06
N LEU A 325 14.97 -9.13 -22.29
CA LEU A 325 14.47 -7.88 -22.85
C LEU A 325 12.94 -7.94 -22.83
N PRO A 326 12.26 -7.07 -22.05
CA PRO A 326 10.80 -7.06 -22.04
C PRO A 326 10.24 -6.70 -23.42
N SER A 327 9.14 -7.35 -23.80
CA SER A 327 8.36 -6.98 -24.98
C SER A 327 7.41 -5.84 -24.63
N SER A 328 7.20 -4.89 -25.54
CA SER A 328 6.22 -3.80 -25.36
C SER A 328 4.77 -4.29 -25.24
N THR A 329 4.44 -5.45 -25.81
CA THR A 329 3.14 -6.15 -25.65
C THR A 329 3.21 -7.32 -24.68
N GLY A 330 4.34 -7.45 -23.97
CA GLY A 330 4.57 -8.47 -22.95
C GLY A 330 3.86 -8.17 -21.64
N VAL A 331 4.31 -8.88 -20.61
CA VAL A 331 3.76 -8.82 -19.26
C VAL A 331 4.90 -8.92 -18.24
N GLY A 332 4.67 -8.31 -17.08
CA GLY A 332 5.46 -8.53 -15.88
C GLY A 332 6.61 -7.57 -15.61
N TYR A 333 6.85 -6.62 -16.51
CA TYR A 333 7.91 -5.62 -16.38
C TYR A 333 7.36 -4.21 -16.65
N PRO A 334 6.35 -3.73 -15.90
CA PRO A 334 5.80 -2.40 -16.10
C PRO A 334 6.88 -1.32 -16.00
N ALA A 335 6.82 -0.36 -16.92
CA ALA A 335 7.67 0.82 -16.91
C ALA A 335 7.33 1.71 -15.71
N SER A 336 8.33 1.99 -14.90
CA SER A 336 8.21 2.93 -13.79
C SER A 336 8.38 4.36 -14.31
N VAL A 337 7.34 5.17 -14.16
CA VAL A 337 7.39 6.62 -14.36
C VAL A 337 7.94 7.24 -13.09
N SER A 338 9.21 7.63 -13.12
CA SER A 338 9.98 7.94 -11.91
C SER A 338 10.54 9.35 -11.95
N ILE A 339 10.95 9.83 -10.78
CA ILE A 339 11.62 11.13 -10.65
C ILE A 339 13.10 10.93 -11.00
N PRO A 340 13.65 11.61 -12.01
CA PRO A 340 15.07 11.53 -12.33
C PRO A 340 15.95 11.90 -11.13
N PHE A 341 17.10 11.23 -11.02
CA PHE A 341 18.05 11.48 -9.95
C PHE A 341 18.53 12.94 -9.94
N GLY A 342 18.74 13.49 -8.73
CA GLY A 342 19.27 14.84 -8.54
C GLY A 342 18.22 15.97 -8.56
N GLN A 343 16.92 15.65 -8.65
CA GLN A 343 15.87 16.67 -8.55
C GLN A 343 15.51 16.96 -7.07
N ASN A 344 15.86 18.15 -6.59
CA ASN A 344 15.39 18.66 -5.30
C ASN A 344 15.08 20.18 -5.42
N PRO A 345 13.80 20.60 -5.41
CA PRO A 345 12.59 19.78 -5.30
C PRO A 345 12.30 19.00 -6.60
N THR A 346 11.44 17.99 -6.51
CA THR A 346 10.91 17.25 -7.67
C THR A 346 10.31 18.21 -8.70
N GLN A 347 10.74 18.10 -9.95
CA GLN A 347 10.32 18.99 -11.05
C GLN A 347 9.43 18.26 -12.05
N PHE A 348 9.74 17.01 -12.39
CA PHE A 348 8.97 16.21 -13.33
C PHE A 348 9.20 14.72 -13.11
N TYR A 349 8.23 13.91 -13.53
CA TYR A 349 8.42 12.50 -13.77
C TYR A 349 8.80 12.25 -15.22
N SER A 350 9.57 11.18 -15.48
CA SER A 350 9.84 10.73 -16.84
C SER A 350 9.81 9.22 -17.00
N VAL A 351 9.58 8.79 -18.24
CA VAL A 351 9.60 7.38 -18.65
C VAL A 351 9.92 7.25 -20.13
N GLY A 352 10.76 6.27 -20.49
CA GLY A 352 10.99 5.87 -21.88
C GLY A 352 9.84 5.00 -22.37
N ILE A 353 9.28 5.34 -23.54
CA ILE A 353 8.14 4.63 -24.15
C ILE A 353 8.32 4.41 -25.67
N THR A 354 9.56 4.40 -26.13
CA THR A 354 9.98 4.11 -27.51
C THR A 354 9.31 2.90 -28.13
N GLN A 355 9.48 1.70 -27.55
CA GLN A 355 8.97 0.43 -28.07
C GLN A 355 7.44 0.39 -27.99
N TYR A 356 6.87 0.97 -26.94
CA TYR A 356 5.42 1.10 -26.80
C TYR A 356 4.83 1.99 -27.90
N LEU A 357 5.43 3.16 -28.12
CA LEU A 357 5.00 4.09 -29.15
C LEU A 357 5.13 3.49 -30.56
N GLN A 358 6.23 2.78 -30.83
CA GLN A 358 6.40 2.04 -32.09
C GLN A 358 5.32 0.98 -32.27
N ALA A 359 4.99 0.20 -31.23
CA ALA A 359 3.94 -0.81 -31.28
C ALA A 359 2.55 -0.19 -31.52
N LEU A 360 2.27 0.95 -30.87
CA LEU A 360 1.04 1.71 -31.06
C LEU A 360 0.89 2.21 -32.51
N LEU A 361 1.93 2.84 -33.05
CA LEU A 361 1.92 3.41 -34.41
C LEU A 361 1.83 2.34 -35.50
N GLN A 362 2.46 1.18 -35.29
CA GLN A 362 2.48 0.07 -36.24
C GLN A 362 1.32 -0.91 -36.02
N ASN A 363 0.42 -0.62 -35.07
CA ASN A 363 -0.67 -1.50 -34.64
C ASN A 363 -0.21 -2.95 -34.36
N ARG A 364 0.94 -3.09 -33.68
CA ARG A 364 1.57 -4.40 -33.38
C ARG A 364 1.12 -5.00 -32.05
N PHE A 365 -0.13 -4.77 -31.66
CA PHE A 365 -0.72 -5.44 -30.50
C PHE A 365 -1.01 -6.92 -30.81
N ASN A 366 -1.20 -7.75 -29.78
CA ASN A 366 -1.45 -9.18 -30.00
C ASN A 366 -2.79 -9.38 -30.76
N ALA A 367 -2.91 -10.46 -31.51
CA ALA A 367 -4.13 -10.74 -32.28
C ALA A 367 -5.37 -10.79 -31.37
N GLY A 368 -6.41 -10.03 -31.73
CA GLY A 368 -7.65 -9.91 -30.95
C GLY A 368 -7.60 -8.88 -29.81
N GLU A 369 -6.46 -8.23 -29.55
CA GLU A 369 -6.37 -7.14 -28.60
C GLU A 369 -6.95 -5.84 -29.17
N VAL A 370 -7.77 -5.16 -28.38
CA VAL A 370 -8.28 -3.82 -28.70
C VAL A 370 -7.14 -2.80 -28.58
N SER A 371 -7.05 -1.87 -29.53
CA SER A 371 -6.09 -0.76 -29.46
C SER A 371 -6.45 0.18 -28.28
N PRO A 372 -5.47 0.63 -27.49
CA PRO A 372 -5.74 1.58 -26.42
C PRO A 372 -6.16 2.94 -26.98
N SER A 373 -7.13 3.57 -26.32
CA SER A 373 -7.56 4.94 -26.62
C SER A 373 -6.77 6.00 -25.84
N GLY A 374 -6.03 5.58 -24.82
CA GLY A 374 -5.26 6.45 -23.95
C GLY A 374 -4.49 5.63 -22.91
N LEU A 375 -3.78 6.35 -22.06
CA LEU A 375 -3.05 5.83 -20.93
C LEU A 375 -3.61 6.40 -19.62
N LEU A 376 -3.67 5.59 -18.57
CA LEU A 376 -4.00 6.04 -17.24
C LEU A 376 -2.75 6.00 -16.37
N LEU A 377 -2.29 7.19 -15.97
CA LEU A 377 -1.17 7.39 -15.06
C LEU A 377 -1.65 7.18 -13.61
N SER A 378 -1.17 6.11 -12.98
CA SER A 378 -1.57 5.68 -11.64
C SER A 378 -0.35 5.54 -10.72
N PRO A 379 -0.43 5.96 -9.44
CA PRO A 379 0.63 5.71 -8.46
C PRO A 379 0.63 4.28 -7.90
N ALA A 380 -0.45 3.52 -8.13
CA ALA A 380 -0.59 2.14 -7.66
C ALA A 380 -0.58 1.13 -8.81
N LEU A 381 0.02 -0.03 -8.53
CA LEU A 381 -0.20 -1.26 -9.29
C LEU A 381 -1.39 -2.02 -8.68
N ARG A 382 -2.47 -2.15 -9.45
CA ARG A 382 -3.76 -2.72 -8.99
C ARG A 382 -3.74 -4.25 -8.86
N ASN A 383 -2.91 -4.95 -9.64
CA ASN A 383 -2.83 -6.40 -9.68
C ASN A 383 -1.35 -6.84 -9.77
N GLY A 384 -0.89 -7.61 -8.78
CA GLY A 384 0.43 -8.26 -8.81
C GLY A 384 0.46 -9.57 -9.61
N GLU A 385 -0.72 -10.08 -9.98
CA GLU A 385 -0.87 -11.25 -10.83
C GLU A 385 -0.35 -10.90 -12.24
N GLY A 386 0.76 -11.52 -12.64
CA GLY A 386 1.45 -11.23 -13.88
C GLY A 386 2.74 -10.42 -13.74
N LEU A 387 3.02 -9.81 -12.58
CA LEU A 387 4.35 -9.22 -12.30
C LEU A 387 5.38 -10.35 -12.11
N LEU A 388 6.57 -10.20 -12.71
CA LEU A 388 7.65 -11.19 -12.57
C LEU A 388 8.74 -10.66 -11.62
N LEU A 389 9.42 -11.57 -10.90
CA LEU A 389 10.51 -11.29 -9.96
C LEU A 389 11.62 -10.46 -10.67
N PRO A 390 12.04 -9.27 -10.17
CA PRO A 390 12.14 -8.84 -8.77
C PRO A 390 11.01 -7.94 -8.25
N GLN A 391 10.03 -7.53 -9.08
CA GLN A 391 8.99 -6.60 -8.65
C GLN A 391 7.97 -7.23 -7.69
N GLN A 392 7.81 -8.55 -7.70
CA GLN A 392 6.95 -9.28 -6.75
C GLN A 392 7.46 -9.28 -5.29
N SER A 393 8.74 -8.96 -5.04
CA SER A 393 9.35 -9.06 -3.69
C SER A 393 8.76 -8.11 -2.63
N GLY A 394 7.78 -7.28 -3.00
CA GLY A 394 7.02 -6.42 -2.07
C GLY A 394 5.70 -5.91 -2.66
N ALA A 395 5.15 -6.57 -3.68
CA ALA A 395 4.12 -6.03 -4.57
C ALA A 395 2.68 -5.98 -4.00
N VAL A 396 2.47 -6.33 -2.73
CA VAL A 396 1.36 -5.73 -2.01
C VAL A 396 1.91 -4.45 -1.39
N ALA A 397 2.12 -3.43 -2.23
CA ALA A 397 2.58 -2.13 -1.78
C ALA A 397 1.69 -1.67 -0.61
N ASN A 398 2.30 -1.18 0.47
CA ASN A 398 1.55 -0.53 1.54
C ASN A 398 0.73 0.57 0.88
N LEU A 399 -0.61 0.42 0.90
CA LEU A 399 -1.52 1.42 0.39
C LEU A 399 -1.21 2.74 1.11
N ASN A 400 -0.68 3.70 0.37
CA ASN A 400 -0.27 4.98 0.91
C ASN A 400 -1.18 6.10 0.37
N LEU A 401 -0.94 7.34 0.79
CA LEU A 401 -1.69 8.53 0.34
C LEU A 401 -0.79 9.51 -0.42
N ASN A 402 0.34 9.04 -0.95
CA ASN A 402 1.24 9.88 -1.71
C ASN A 402 0.51 10.50 -2.89
N ARG A 403 0.82 11.76 -3.16
CA ARG A 403 0.08 12.59 -4.12
C ARG A 403 1.02 13.43 -4.95
N ALA A 404 0.71 13.56 -6.24
CA ALA A 404 1.29 14.59 -7.07
C ALA A 404 0.17 15.40 -7.74
N GLN A 405 0.35 16.72 -7.76
CA GLN A 405 -0.37 17.61 -8.64
C GLN A 405 0.55 17.89 -9.82
N LEU A 406 0.02 17.73 -11.01
CA LEU A 406 0.76 17.74 -12.27
C LEU A 406 0.30 18.94 -13.09
N ASP A 407 1.24 19.51 -13.84
CA ASP A 407 0.96 20.59 -14.79
C ASP A 407 0.58 19.97 -16.13
N ALA A 408 -0.73 19.83 -16.37
CA ALA A 408 -1.26 19.12 -17.52
C ALA A 408 -0.89 19.80 -18.85
N ASN A 409 -0.80 21.13 -18.85
CA ASN A 409 -0.49 21.91 -20.05
C ASN A 409 0.95 21.71 -20.56
N ASN A 410 1.84 21.22 -19.69
CA ASN A 410 3.25 21.02 -20.00
C ASN A 410 3.65 19.54 -20.08
N ILE A 411 2.68 18.60 -19.98
CA ILE A 411 2.93 17.19 -20.27
C ILE A 411 3.29 17.06 -21.76
N ARG A 412 4.40 16.39 -22.05
CA ARG A 412 4.91 16.31 -23.42
C ARG A 412 5.55 14.96 -23.71
N LEU A 413 5.33 14.49 -24.93
CA LEU A 413 6.05 13.38 -25.52
C LEU A 413 7.19 13.92 -26.38
N ARG A 414 8.44 13.59 -26.02
CA ARG A 414 9.61 13.89 -26.85
C ARG A 414 9.94 12.69 -27.70
N VAL A 415 9.89 12.85 -29.02
CA VAL A 415 10.22 11.79 -29.98
C VAL A 415 11.47 12.18 -30.75
N TYR A 416 12.50 11.35 -30.65
CA TYR A 416 13.72 11.43 -31.44
C TYR A 416 13.61 10.41 -32.57
N TYR A 417 13.71 10.86 -33.81
CA TYR A 417 13.56 10.01 -34.98
C TYR A 417 14.65 10.28 -36.01
N SER A 418 14.94 9.27 -36.82
CA SER A 418 15.78 9.35 -38.01
C SER A 418 14.92 9.22 -39.25
N LYS A 419 15.35 9.86 -40.34
CA LYS A 419 14.77 9.66 -41.67
C LYS A 419 15.63 8.64 -42.42
N LEU A 420 15.05 7.53 -42.85
CA LEU A 420 15.67 6.60 -43.77
C LEU A 420 15.79 7.29 -45.14
N GLN A 421 17.00 7.26 -45.71
CA GLN A 421 17.30 7.80 -47.03
C GLN A 421 16.94 6.81 -48.13
#